data_AF-A0A8T1PDD4-F1
#
_entry.id   AF-A0A8T1PDD4-F1
#
_cell.length_a   1.000
_cell.length_b   1.000
_cell.length_c   1.000
_cell.angle_alpha   90.00
_cell.angle_beta   90.00
_cell.angle_gamma   90.00
#
_symmetry.space_group_name_H-M   'P 1'
#
loop_
_entity.id
_entity.type
_entity.pdbx_description
1 polymer ?
#
loop_
_entity_poly.entity_id
_entity_poly.type
_entity_poly.pdbx_seq_one_letter_code
_entity_poly.pdbx_strand_id
1 'polypeptide(L)'
;MADDAQVILLDFWVSMFGMRVRIALAEKEIKYEYRNEDLKNKSDLLLKMNPVNKKIPVLIHNGKTVCESLIIVQYIDEVWKDRSPFMPSDPYERAQARFWVDFIDKKVYLPSVRLATTKGEEQEAAKKEFFEVFEILEGELGRQALFSG
;
A
#
# COMPACT_ATOMS: atom_id res chain seq x y z
N MET A 1 -27.40 14.18 -0.31
CA MET A 1 -27.54 12.71 -0.18
C MET A 1 -26.35 12.15 -0.90
N ALA A 2 -25.35 11.66 -0.16
CA ALA A 2 -24.15 11.10 -0.79
C ALA A 2 -24.58 9.81 -1.47
N ASP A 3 -24.40 9.75 -2.78
CA ASP A 3 -24.53 8.53 -3.57
C ASP A 3 -23.77 7.42 -2.83
N ASP A 4 -24.44 6.29 -2.54
CA ASP A 4 -23.83 5.11 -1.91
C ASP A 4 -22.81 4.51 -2.90
N ALA A 5 -21.67 5.18 -3.03
CA ALA A 5 -20.62 4.78 -3.95
C ALA A 5 -20.13 3.39 -3.53
N GLN A 6 -20.27 2.42 -4.44
CA GLN A 6 -19.87 1.05 -4.16
C GLN A 6 -18.34 0.97 -4.21
N VAL A 7 -17.72 0.79 -3.05
CA VAL A 7 -16.29 0.57 -2.90
C VAL A 7 -16.06 -0.89 -2.51
N ILE A 8 -15.31 -1.63 -3.33
CA ILE A 8 -14.91 -3.01 -3.06
C ILE A 8 -13.39 -3.07 -3.10
N LEU A 9 -12.78 -3.75 -2.14
CA LEU A 9 -11.34 -4.01 -2.10
C LEU A 9 -11.10 -5.51 -2.27
N LEU A 10 -10.50 -5.90 -3.40
CA LEU A 10 -9.94 -7.25 -3.57
C LEU A 10 -8.54 -7.25 -2.97
N ASP A 11 -8.32 -8.07 -1.95
CA ASP A 11 -7.06 -8.09 -1.21
C ASP A 11 -6.80 -9.46 -0.58
N PHE A 12 -5.60 -9.66 -0.03
CA PHE A 12 -5.26 -10.82 0.79
C PHE A 12 -4.83 -10.34 2.18
N TRP A 13 -5.32 -10.99 3.23
CA TRP A 13 -5.27 -10.45 4.59
C TRP A 13 -3.86 -10.08 5.12
N VAL A 14 -2.81 -10.82 4.73
CA VAL A 14 -1.39 -10.51 5.08
C VAL A 14 -0.67 -9.58 4.09
N SER A 15 -1.30 -9.17 2.99
CA SER A 15 -0.66 -8.35 1.97
C SER A 15 -0.30 -6.98 2.54
N MET A 16 1.01 -6.65 2.59
CA MET A 16 1.44 -5.32 3.02
C MET A 16 0.96 -4.21 2.07
N PHE A 17 0.87 -4.50 0.77
CA PHE A 17 0.33 -3.57 -0.23
C PHE A 17 -1.17 -3.33 0.00
N GLY A 18 -1.89 -4.39 0.36
CA GLY A 18 -3.30 -4.34 0.75
C GLY A 18 -3.55 -3.57 2.04
N MET A 19 -2.71 -3.78 3.05
CA MET A 19 -2.76 -3.06 4.33
C MET A 19 -2.68 -1.55 4.12
N ARG A 20 -1.83 -1.07 3.21
CA ARG A 20 -1.76 0.37 2.87
C ARG A 20 -3.10 0.92 2.41
N VAL A 21 -3.80 0.20 1.53
CA VAL A 21 -5.12 0.61 1.02
C VAL A 21 -6.17 0.56 2.13
N ARG A 22 -6.14 -0.47 2.98
CA ARG A 22 -7.03 -0.59 4.14
C ARG A 22 -6.87 0.57 5.11
N ILE A 23 -5.63 0.96 5.41
CA ILE A 23 -5.31 2.11 6.26
C ILE A 23 -5.80 3.40 5.60
N ALA A 24 -5.52 3.62 4.32
CA ALA A 24 -6.00 4.81 3.59
C ALA A 24 -7.54 4.93 3.59
N LEU A 25 -8.26 3.84 3.36
CA LEU A 25 -9.72 3.84 3.45
C LEU A 25 -10.21 4.14 4.87
N ALA A 26 -9.53 3.61 5.89
CA ALA A 26 -9.86 3.86 7.30
C ALA A 26 -9.60 5.33 7.72
N GLU A 27 -8.47 5.91 7.32
CA GLU A 27 -8.13 7.32 7.59
C GLU A 27 -9.12 8.30 6.95
N LYS A 28 -9.74 7.92 5.82
CA LYS A 28 -10.80 8.70 5.16
C LYS A 28 -12.20 8.30 5.62
N GLU A 29 -12.33 7.37 6.57
CA GLU A 29 -13.60 6.83 7.08
C GLU A 29 -14.52 6.25 5.98
N ILE A 30 -13.93 5.69 4.92
CA ILE A 30 -14.66 5.14 3.77
C ILE A 30 -15.10 3.71 4.07
N LYS A 31 -16.40 3.46 4.00
CA LYS A 31 -16.96 2.11 4.06
C LYS A 31 -16.70 1.40 2.73
N TYR A 32 -16.29 0.14 2.81
CA TYR A 32 -16.01 -0.69 1.65
C TYR A 32 -16.31 -2.16 1.94
N GLU A 33 -16.57 -2.93 0.90
CA GLU A 33 -16.65 -4.38 0.97
C GLU A 33 -15.24 -4.98 0.81
N TYR A 34 -14.75 -5.67 1.83
CA TYR A 34 -13.49 -6.43 1.74
C TYR A 34 -13.76 -7.81 1.15
N ARG A 35 -13.04 -8.17 0.08
CA ARG A 35 -13.08 -9.52 -0.51
C ARG A 35 -11.70 -10.14 -0.45
N ASN A 36 -11.56 -11.18 0.37
CA ASN A 36 -10.32 -11.93 0.48
C ASN A 36 -10.09 -12.79 -0.78
N GLU A 37 -8.94 -12.64 -1.42
CA GLU A 37 -8.50 -13.43 -2.57
C GLU A 37 -7.60 -14.60 -2.15
N ASP A 38 -7.74 -15.73 -2.85
CA ASP A 38 -6.76 -16.81 -2.83
C ASP A 38 -5.71 -16.57 -3.92
N LEU A 39 -4.45 -16.34 -3.51
CA LEU A 39 -3.38 -16.04 -4.45
C LEU A 39 -2.91 -17.25 -5.26
N LYS A 40 -3.23 -18.47 -4.82
CA LYS A 40 -2.95 -19.71 -5.56
C LYS A 40 -4.06 -20.01 -6.57
N ASN A 41 -5.30 -19.67 -6.25
CA ASN A 41 -6.48 -19.84 -7.10
C ASN A 41 -7.24 -18.52 -7.23
N LYS A 42 -6.72 -17.62 -8.07
CA LYS A 42 -7.23 -16.25 -8.24
C LYS A 42 -8.64 -16.25 -8.79
N SER A 43 -9.51 -15.40 -8.26
CA SER A 43 -10.89 -15.30 -8.73
C SER A 43 -10.98 -14.76 -10.16
N ASP A 44 -12.03 -15.15 -10.89
CA ASP A 44 -12.34 -14.57 -12.22
C ASP A 44 -12.51 -13.05 -12.14
N LEU A 45 -13.02 -12.55 -11.01
CA LEU A 45 -13.17 -11.12 -10.76
C LEU A 45 -11.81 -10.44 -10.72
N LEU A 46 -10.83 -10.97 -9.97
CA LEU A 46 -9.47 -10.41 -9.93
C LEU A 46 -8.82 -10.43 -11.32
N LEU A 47 -8.94 -11.53 -12.05
CA LEU A 47 -8.36 -11.67 -13.39
C LEU A 47 -9.00 -10.70 -14.40
N LYS A 48 -10.30 -10.43 -14.26
CA LYS A 48 -11.02 -9.45 -15.07
C LYS A 48 -10.67 -8.00 -14.70
N MET A 49 -10.53 -7.71 -13.42
CA MET A 49 -10.35 -6.34 -12.91
C MET A 49 -8.88 -5.88 -12.95
N ASN A 50 -7.91 -6.81 -12.95
CA ASN A 50 -6.50 -6.52 -13.17
C ASN A 50 -5.88 -7.53 -14.17
N PRO A 51 -6.24 -7.46 -15.47
CA PRO A 51 -5.80 -8.45 -16.46
C PRO A 51 -4.30 -8.38 -16.75
N VAL A 52 -3.68 -7.20 -16.56
CA VAL A 52 -2.25 -6.96 -16.83
C VAL A 52 -1.40 -7.69 -15.78
N ASN A 53 -1.50 -7.28 -14.52
CA ASN A 53 -0.62 -7.77 -13.46
C ASN A 53 -1.22 -8.98 -12.71
N LYS A 54 -2.54 -9.13 -12.69
CA LYS A 54 -3.26 -10.20 -11.97
C LYS A 54 -2.87 -10.23 -10.49
N LYS A 55 -2.65 -9.05 -9.90
CA LYS A 55 -2.20 -8.86 -8.51
C LYS A 55 -3.23 -8.09 -7.71
N ILE A 56 -3.20 -8.32 -6.40
CA ILE A 56 -3.86 -7.49 -5.38
C ILE A 56 -2.88 -6.44 -4.83
N PRO A 57 -3.36 -5.36 -4.18
CA PRO A 57 -4.76 -4.96 -4.06
C PRO A 57 -5.36 -4.44 -5.37
N VAL A 58 -6.68 -4.59 -5.51
CA VAL A 58 -7.50 -3.92 -6.54
C VAL A 58 -8.65 -3.21 -5.86
N LEU A 59 -8.74 -1.90 -6.04
CA LEU A 59 -9.87 -1.11 -5.58
C LEU A 59 -10.88 -1.00 -6.73
N ILE A 60 -12.14 -1.37 -6.48
CA ILE A 60 -13.24 -1.18 -7.42
C ILE A 60 -14.13 -0.10 -6.84
N HIS A 61 -14.22 1.04 -7.51
CA HIS A 61 -15.05 2.17 -7.12
C HIS A 61 -16.07 2.46 -8.22
N ASN A 62 -17.35 2.23 -7.93
CA ASN A 62 -18.46 2.37 -8.90
C ASN A 62 -18.21 1.60 -10.20
N GLY A 63 -17.75 0.34 -10.06
CA GLY A 63 -17.44 -0.56 -11.17
C GLY A 63 -16.15 -0.25 -11.92
N LYS A 64 -15.44 0.85 -11.58
CA LYS A 64 -14.14 1.20 -12.17
C LYS A 64 -13.00 0.71 -11.29
N THR A 65 -11.97 0.17 -11.91
CA THR A 65 -10.84 -0.46 -11.22
C THR A 65 -9.65 0.46 -11.11
N VAL A 66 -9.00 0.46 -9.94
CA VAL A 66 -7.71 1.08 -9.69
C VAL A 66 -6.78 0.01 -9.12
N CYS A 67 -5.60 -0.15 -9.72
CA CYS A 67 -4.61 -1.16 -9.38
C CYS A 67 -3.32 -0.48 -8.87
N GLU A 68 -2.43 -1.26 -8.26
CA GLU A 68 -1.18 -0.82 -7.60
C GLU A 68 -1.44 0.01 -6.34
N SER A 69 -0.94 -0.44 -5.19
CA SER A 69 -1.32 0.13 -3.89
C SER A 69 -1.06 1.64 -3.79
N LEU A 70 0.03 2.15 -4.36
CA LEU A 70 0.37 3.57 -4.28
C LEU A 70 -0.50 4.45 -5.18
N ILE A 71 -0.92 3.91 -6.31
CA ILE A 71 -1.87 4.57 -7.21
C ILE A 71 -3.24 4.59 -6.54
N ILE A 72 -3.63 3.48 -5.90
CA ILE A 72 -4.89 3.39 -5.14
C ILE A 72 -4.91 4.41 -3.98
N VAL A 73 -3.85 4.53 -3.18
CA VAL A 73 -3.78 5.50 -2.08
C VAL A 73 -3.89 6.94 -2.59
N GLN A 74 -3.19 7.30 -3.67
CA GLN A 74 -3.30 8.62 -4.29
C GLN A 74 -4.72 8.87 -4.84
N TYR A 75 -5.31 7.87 -5.49
CA TYR A 75 -6.69 7.95 -5.97
C TYR A 75 -7.67 8.20 -4.82
N ILE A 76 -7.50 7.52 -3.68
CA ILE A 76 -8.31 7.74 -2.48
C ILE A 76 -8.19 9.19 -2.00
N ASP A 77 -6.96 9.72 -1.93
CA ASP A 77 -6.72 11.11 -1.50
C ASP A 77 -7.35 12.14 -2.44
N GLU A 78 -7.32 11.87 -3.75
CA GLU A 78 -7.84 12.77 -4.78
C GLU A 78 -9.37 12.72 -4.90
N VAL A 79 -10.00 11.59 -4.59
CA VAL A 79 -11.47 11.44 -4.66
C VAL A 79 -12.15 11.94 -3.39
N TRP A 80 -11.63 11.58 -2.22
CA TRP A 80 -12.21 11.93 -0.91
C TRP A 80 -11.42 13.07 -0.25
N LYS A 81 -11.67 14.28 -0.73
CA LYS A 81 -10.98 15.53 -0.33
C LYS A 81 -11.56 16.21 0.92
N ASP A 82 -12.66 15.68 1.46
CA ASP A 82 -13.33 16.23 2.64
C ASP A 82 -12.57 15.96 3.95
N ARG A 83 -11.55 15.10 3.89
CA ARG A 83 -10.69 14.72 5.02
C ARG A 83 -9.24 15.11 4.78
N SER A 84 -8.44 15.09 5.84
CA SER A 84 -7.02 15.47 5.81
C SER A 84 -6.30 14.81 4.62
N PRO A 85 -5.51 15.56 3.85
CA PRO A 85 -4.76 14.99 2.73
C PRO A 85 -3.67 14.04 3.25
N PHE A 86 -3.36 13.00 2.47
CA PHE A 86 -2.22 12.12 2.74
C PHE A 86 -0.91 12.73 2.27
N MET A 87 -0.96 13.47 1.15
CA MET A 87 0.22 14.05 0.53
C MET A 87 0.31 15.55 0.85
N PRO A 88 1.53 16.07 1.07
CA PRO A 88 1.75 17.50 1.18
C PRO A 88 1.28 18.27 -0.07
N SER A 89 0.82 19.50 0.13
CA SER A 89 0.45 20.39 -0.97
C SER A 89 1.66 20.97 -1.70
N ASP A 90 2.78 21.16 -1.01
CA ASP A 90 4.02 21.62 -1.62
C ASP A 90 4.58 20.56 -2.60
N PRO A 91 4.95 20.94 -3.84
CA PRO A 91 5.47 19.99 -4.82
C PRO A 91 6.76 19.28 -4.41
N TYR A 92 7.66 19.96 -3.69
CA TYR A 92 8.93 19.38 -3.25
C TYR A 92 8.69 18.38 -2.13
N GLU A 93 7.93 18.74 -1.10
CA GLU A 93 7.57 17.84 0.00
C GLU A 93 6.80 16.61 -0.52
N ARG A 94 5.88 16.80 -1.47
CA ARG A 94 5.17 15.70 -2.12
C ARG A 94 6.11 14.79 -2.92
N ALA A 95 7.15 15.34 -3.54
CA ALA A 95 8.17 14.55 -4.22
C ALA A 95 9.02 13.74 -3.22
N GLN A 96 9.38 14.32 -2.07
CA GLN A 96 10.07 13.60 -0.99
C GLN A 96 9.22 12.45 -0.43
N ALA A 97 7.94 12.69 -0.16
CA ALA A 97 7.02 11.64 0.27
C ALA A 97 6.95 10.49 -0.74
N ARG A 98 6.85 10.80 -2.05
CA ARG A 98 6.86 9.79 -3.11
C ARG A 98 8.18 9.02 -3.18
N PHE A 99 9.31 9.69 -2.98
CA PHE A 99 10.62 9.04 -2.96
C PHE A 99 10.72 8.01 -1.84
N TRP A 100 10.32 8.36 -0.62
CA TRP A 100 10.39 7.45 0.52
C TRP A 100 9.45 6.26 0.39
N VAL A 101 8.27 6.48 -0.17
CA VAL A 101 7.34 5.39 -0.47
C VAL A 101 7.91 4.43 -1.52
N ASP A 102 8.54 4.94 -2.59
CA ASP A 102 9.23 4.12 -3.59
C ASP A 102 10.45 3.38 -3.01
N PHE A 103 11.19 4.03 -2.11
CA PHE A 103 12.28 3.40 -1.36
C PHE A 103 11.77 2.21 -0.56
N ILE A 104 10.68 2.36 0.19
CA ILE A 104 10.06 1.25 0.96
C ILE A 104 9.67 0.10 0.03
N ASP A 105 9.06 0.37 -1.12
CA ASP A 105 8.69 -0.67 -2.08
C ASP A 105 9.87 -1.46 -2.61
N LYS A 106 10.98 -0.76 -2.90
CA LYS A 106 12.19 -1.38 -3.44
C LYS A 106 13.05 -2.06 -2.39
N LYS A 107 13.03 -1.57 -1.14
CA LYS A 107 14.02 -1.92 -0.12
C LYS A 107 13.46 -2.69 1.07
N VAL A 108 12.19 -2.53 1.41
CA VAL A 108 11.60 -3.25 2.56
C VAL A 108 10.99 -4.59 2.14
N TYR A 109 10.31 -4.66 0.99
CA TYR A 109 9.53 -5.83 0.60
C TYR A 109 10.37 -7.11 0.48
N LEU A 110 11.44 -7.08 -0.32
CA LEU A 110 12.23 -8.28 -0.61
C LEU A 110 12.95 -8.83 0.64
N PRO A 111 13.63 -8.00 1.47
CA PRO A 111 14.21 -8.48 2.72
C PRO A 111 13.16 -9.05 3.68
N SER A 112 11.98 -8.44 3.77
CA SER A 112 10.87 -8.95 4.60
C SER A 112 10.44 -10.36 4.17
N VAL A 113 10.30 -10.58 2.85
CA VAL A 113 9.93 -11.88 2.30
C VAL A 113 11.02 -12.92 2.57
N ARG A 114 12.29 -12.58 2.33
CA ARG A 114 13.41 -13.49 2.59
C ARG A 114 13.49 -13.85 4.06
N LEU A 115 13.40 -12.87 4.95
CA LEU A 115 13.41 -13.09 6.40
C LEU A 115 12.33 -14.08 6.86
N ALA A 116 11.15 -14.04 6.24
CA ALA A 116 10.02 -14.92 6.55
C ALA A 116 10.11 -16.33 5.91
N THR A 117 10.89 -16.51 4.85
CA THR A 117 10.84 -17.72 4.00
C THR A 117 12.14 -18.51 3.93
N THR A 118 13.28 -17.91 4.26
CA THR A 118 14.61 -18.53 4.20
C THR A 118 15.10 -18.95 5.59
N LYS A 119 16.22 -19.68 5.66
CA LYS A 119 16.83 -20.17 6.91
C LYS A 119 18.36 -20.06 6.85
N GLY A 120 19.01 -20.09 8.02
CA GLY A 120 20.47 -20.12 8.12
C GLY A 120 21.11 -18.82 7.65
N GLU A 121 22.25 -18.93 6.95
CA GLU A 121 23.04 -17.78 6.49
C GLU A 121 22.23 -16.80 5.62
N GLU A 122 21.33 -17.32 4.77
CA GLU A 122 20.50 -16.46 3.93
C GLU A 122 19.49 -15.63 4.75
N GLN A 123 18.95 -16.21 5.82
CA GLN A 123 18.03 -15.51 6.71
C GLN A 123 18.75 -14.43 7.53
N GLU A 124 19.96 -14.73 8.03
CA GLU A 124 20.77 -13.74 8.75
C GLU A 124 21.23 -12.60 7.83
N ALA A 125 21.56 -12.88 6.57
CA ALA A 125 21.85 -11.85 5.58
C ALA A 125 20.61 -10.96 5.30
N ALA A 126 19.43 -11.56 5.13
CA ALA A 126 18.18 -10.81 4.94
C ALA A 126 17.82 -9.97 6.16
N LYS A 127 18.07 -10.48 7.37
CA LYS A 127 17.88 -9.76 8.63
C LYS A 127 18.80 -8.54 8.70
N LYS A 128 20.08 -8.68 8.36
CA LYS A 128 21.03 -7.57 8.32
C LYS A 128 20.59 -6.49 7.33
N GLU A 129 20.24 -6.88 6.11
CA GLU A 129 19.73 -5.97 5.08
C GLU A 129 18.45 -5.26 5.55
N PHE A 130 17.54 -5.98 6.19
CA PHE A 130 16.32 -5.41 6.76
C PHE A 130 16.64 -4.34 7.82
N PHE A 131 17.56 -4.61 8.75
CA PHE A 131 17.95 -3.60 9.76
C PHE A 131 18.61 -2.37 9.12
N GLU A 132 19.52 -2.54 8.17
CA GLU A 132 20.15 -1.42 7.45
C GLU A 132 19.11 -0.52 6.76
N VAL A 133 18.05 -1.12 6.19
CA VAL A 133 16.95 -0.35 5.58
C VAL A 133 16.17 0.45 6.63
N PHE A 134 15.93 -0.11 7.82
CA PHE A 134 15.24 0.59 8.90
C PHE A 134 16.08 1.69 9.53
N GLU A 135 17.39 1.52 9.65
CA GLU A 135 18.30 2.60 10.10
C GLU A 135 18.23 3.83 9.17
N ILE A 136 18.12 3.61 7.86
CA ILE A 136 17.92 4.70 6.89
C ILE A 136 16.58 5.41 7.12
N LEU A 137 15.50 4.65 7.33
CA LEU A 137 14.17 5.20 7.60
C LEU A 137 14.10 5.94 8.94
N GLU A 138 14.77 5.45 9.98
CA GLU A 138 14.90 6.13 11.27
C GLU A 138 15.68 7.45 11.13
N GLY A 139 16.72 7.46 10.31
CA GLY A 139 17.47 8.67 9.98
C GLY A 139 16.60 9.75 9.34
N GLU A 140 15.70 9.36 8.42
CA GLU A 140 14.72 10.28 7.82
C GLU A 140 13.69 10.78 8.82
N LEU A 141 13.11 9.88 9.63
CA LEU A 141 12.10 10.25 10.63
C LEU A 141 12.67 11.23 11.66
N GLY A 142 13.94 11.06 12.02
CA GLY A 142 14.65 11.94 12.96
C GLY A 142 13.95 12.02 14.32
N ARG A 143 13.42 13.19 14.65
CA ARG A 143 12.66 13.44 15.91
C ARG A 143 11.17 13.70 15.68
N GLN A 144 10.70 13.55 14.45
CA GLN A 144 9.31 13.79 14.09
C GLN A 144 8.42 12.66 14.61
N ALA A 145 7.15 12.96 14.84
CA ALA A 145 6.17 11.95 15.22
C ALA A 145 5.74 11.10 14.01
N LEU A 146 5.76 11.69 12.81
CA LEU A 146 5.37 11.08 11.54
C LEU A 146 6.36 11.49 10.44
N PHE A 147 6.48 10.67 9.39
CA PHE A 147 7.31 10.97 8.22
C PHE A 147 6.87 12.22 7.44
N SER A 148 5.67 12.74 7.70
CA SER A 148 5.14 13.96 7.10
C SER A 148 5.52 15.24 7.87
N GLY A 149 6.21 15.12 9.01
CA GLY A 149 6.38 16.20 9.97
C GLY A 149 5.35 16.15 11.09
#